data_AF-A0A8D7ZW61-F1
#
_entry.id   AF-A0A8D7ZW61-F1
#
_cell.length_a   1.000
_cell.length_b   1.000
_cell.length_c   1.000
_cell.angle_alpha   90.00
_cell.angle_beta   90.00
_cell.angle_gamma   90.00
#
_symmetry.space_group_name_H-M   'P 1'
#
loop_
_entity.id
_entity.type
_entity.pdbx_description
1 polymer ?
#
loop_
_entity_poly.entity_id
_entity_poly.type
_entity_poly.pdbx_seq_one_letter_code
_entity_poly.pdbx_strand_id
1 'polypeptide(L)'
;METVTSKHNALTNFTIDTISYGVQDLVYTRVFAMIVVKENYNLKDENPFEVHAFVCDSRAMARKLTFALAASFQDYSKRVKEAEEQGGATIGGDAKGRPLRKKFAIDLRTPEEIQQDITEQETEA
;
A
#
# COMPACT_ATOMS: atom_id res chain seq x y z
N MET A 1 -36.58 4.67 -10.69
CA MET A 1 -35.75 3.56 -10.17
C MET A 1 -34.48 3.55 -10.99
N GLU A 2 -33.48 4.30 -10.55
CA GLU A 2 -32.18 4.32 -11.22
C GLU A 2 -31.39 3.11 -10.72
N THR A 3 -31.15 2.17 -11.63
CA THR A 3 -30.27 1.04 -11.40
C THR A 3 -28.85 1.55 -11.21
N VAL A 4 -28.40 1.61 -9.96
CA VAL A 4 -26.99 1.80 -9.62
C VAL A 4 -26.24 0.55 -10.07
N THR A 5 -25.73 0.57 -11.29
CA THR A 5 -24.84 -0.46 -11.80
C THR A 5 -23.50 -0.30 -11.08
N SER A 6 -23.35 -0.98 -9.95
CA SER A 6 -22.06 -1.11 -9.28
C SER A 6 -21.09 -1.76 -10.26
N LYS A 7 -20.11 -0.99 -10.74
CA LYS A 7 -18.99 -1.48 -11.56
C LYS A 7 -18.04 -2.31 -10.67
N HIS A 8 -18.57 -3.34 -10.04
CA HIS A 8 -17.81 -4.37 -9.35
C HIS A 8 -17.44 -5.45 -10.38
N ASN A 9 -16.32 -5.29 -11.10
CA ASN A 9 -15.54 -6.40 -11.67
C ASN A 9 -14.44 -5.93 -12.65
N ALA A 10 -13.30 -5.42 -12.17
CA ALA A 10 -12.13 -5.41 -13.06
C ALA A 10 -10.75 -5.47 -12.39
N LEU A 11 -10.55 -5.03 -11.14
CA LEU A 11 -9.24 -5.14 -10.48
C LEU A 11 -9.42 -5.35 -8.97
N THR A 12 -9.66 -6.58 -8.52
CA THR A 12 -9.83 -6.88 -7.08
C THR A 12 -8.54 -7.34 -6.41
N ASN A 13 -7.43 -7.45 -7.15
CA ASN A 13 -6.14 -7.88 -6.63
C ASN A 13 -5.08 -6.82 -6.92
N PHE A 14 -4.51 -6.26 -5.85
CA PHE A 14 -3.38 -5.35 -5.91
C PHE A 14 -2.16 -6.07 -5.36
N THR A 15 -1.11 -6.20 -6.16
CA THR A 15 0.14 -6.79 -5.71
C THR A 15 0.91 -5.78 -4.87
N ILE A 16 1.59 -6.24 -3.82
CA ILE A 16 2.25 -5.36 -2.85
C ILE A 16 3.32 -4.45 -3.48
N ASP A 17 3.89 -4.85 -4.61
CA ASP A 17 4.89 -4.09 -5.37
C ASP A 17 4.31 -2.95 -6.22
N THR A 18 2.99 -2.91 -6.41
CA THR A 18 2.29 -1.82 -7.12
C THR A 18 1.71 -0.78 -6.16
N ILE A 19 1.50 -1.12 -4.88
CA ILE A 19 0.98 -0.20 -3.87
C ILE A 19 2.12 0.69 -3.37
N SER A 20 2.00 2.01 -3.53
CA SER A 20 3.02 2.96 -3.09
C SER A 20 2.74 3.56 -1.71
N TYR A 21 1.47 3.64 -1.32
CA TYR A 21 1.06 4.22 -0.05
C TYR A 21 -0.28 3.67 0.40
N GLY A 22 -0.53 3.63 1.71
CA GLY A 22 -1.87 3.39 2.23
C GLY A 22 -2.02 3.85 3.68
N VAL A 23 -3.20 4.36 4.00
CA VAL A 23 -3.46 5.06 5.27
C VAL A 23 -4.95 5.03 5.62
N GLN A 24 -5.25 5.17 6.91
CA GLN A 24 -6.59 5.47 7.40
C GLN A 24 -6.84 6.99 7.33
N ASP A 25 -8.01 7.41 6.85
CA ASP A 25 -8.37 8.83 6.84
C ASP A 25 -8.54 9.37 8.29
N LEU A 26 -8.15 10.65 8.49
CA LEU A 26 -8.19 11.32 9.79
C LEU A 26 -9.58 11.86 10.14
N VAL A 27 -10.36 12.26 9.14
CA VAL A 27 -11.69 12.86 9.31
C VAL A 27 -12.75 11.78 9.19
N TYR A 28 -12.70 11.00 8.11
CA TYR A 28 -13.57 9.86 7.86
C TYR A 28 -12.90 8.59 8.35
N THR A 29 -12.81 8.41 9.66
CA THR A 29 -12.02 7.35 10.31
C THR A 29 -12.38 5.90 9.94
N ARG A 30 -13.53 5.68 9.27
CA ARG A 30 -13.91 4.39 8.66
C ARG A 30 -13.35 4.20 7.25
N VAL A 31 -12.63 5.16 6.70
CA VAL A 31 -12.08 5.09 5.34
C VAL A 31 -10.63 4.66 5.41
N PHE A 32 -10.30 3.63 4.64
CA PHE A 32 -8.94 3.25 4.31
C PHE A 32 -8.68 3.60 2.84
N ALA A 33 -7.57 4.26 2.55
CA ALA A 33 -7.20 4.63 1.19
C ALA A 33 -5.78 4.16 0.86
N MET A 34 -5.55 3.81 -0.39
CA MET A 34 -4.23 3.46 -0.89
C MET A 34 -3.99 4.02 -2.28
N ILE A 35 -2.71 4.22 -2.60
CA ILE A 35 -2.24 4.69 -3.90
C ILE A 35 -1.58 3.51 -4.60
N VAL A 36 -2.03 3.23 -5.82
CA VAL A 36 -1.50 2.17 -6.69
C VAL A 36 -0.82 2.81 -7.89
N VAL A 37 0.34 2.28 -8.26
CA VAL A 37 1.08 2.66 -9.47
C VAL A 37 0.67 1.73 -10.59
N LYS A 38 0.21 2.29 -11.71
CA LYS A 38 -0.19 1.51 -12.89
C LYS A 38 1.02 0.82 -13.51
N GLU A 39 0.95 -0.51 -13.65
CA GLU A 39 2.03 -1.33 -14.25
C GLU A 39 2.31 -0.96 -15.71
N ASN A 40 1.25 -0.66 -16.48
CA ASN A 40 1.32 -0.38 -17.92
C ASN A 40 1.20 1.12 -18.22
N TYR A 41 1.91 1.96 -17.47
CA TYR A 41 1.90 3.41 -17.71
C TYR A 41 2.37 3.71 -19.13
N ASN A 42 1.45 4.19 -19.97
CA ASN A 42 1.79 4.69 -21.29
C ASN A 42 2.32 6.12 -21.10
N LEU A 43 3.41 6.49 -21.78
CA LEU A 43 4.02 7.84 -21.68
C LEU A 43 3.05 8.99 -22.10
N LYS A 44 1.86 8.64 -22.58
CA LYS A 44 0.79 9.57 -22.96
C LYS A 44 -0.24 9.81 -21.84
N ASP A 45 -0.27 9.00 -20.79
CA ASP A 45 -1.18 9.19 -19.67
C ASP A 45 -0.64 10.29 -18.75
N GLU A 46 -1.48 11.21 -18.28
CA GLU A 46 -1.03 12.33 -17.44
C GLU A 46 -0.63 11.91 -16.02
N ASN A 47 -1.13 10.77 -15.53
CA ASN A 47 -0.91 10.34 -14.14
C ASN A 47 -0.76 8.80 -14.01
N PRO A 48 0.40 8.30 -13.55
CA PRO A 48 0.61 6.88 -13.29
C PRO A 48 -0.04 6.37 -12.00
N PHE A 49 -0.60 7.26 -11.18
CA PHE A 49 -1.14 6.94 -9.86
C PHE A 49 -2.67 6.85 -9.87
N GLU A 50 -3.19 5.82 -9.20
CA GLU A 50 -4.61 5.64 -8.94
C GLU A 50 -4.87 5.54 -7.43
N VAL A 51 -5.91 6.21 -6.95
CA VAL A 51 -6.29 6.19 -5.54
C VAL A 51 -7.51 5.30 -5.38
N HIS A 52 -7.39 4.28 -4.53
CA HIS A 52 -8.49 3.42 -4.13
C HIS A 52 -8.86 3.71 -2.69
N ALA A 53 -10.12 4.06 -2.45
CA ALA A 53 -10.66 4.30 -1.12
C ALA A 53 -11.77 3.29 -0.81
N PHE A 54 -11.73 2.75 0.40
CA PHE A 54 -12.63 1.73 0.90
C PHE A 54 -13.33 2.25 2.15
N VAL A 55 -14.66 2.18 2.15
CA VAL A 55 -15.46 2.44 3.36
C VAL A 55 -15.56 1.13 4.14
N CYS A 56 -15.07 1.16 5.37
CA CYS A 56 -15.03 0.03 6.28
C CYS A 56 -16.24 0.04 7.24
N ASP A 57 -16.59 -1.12 7.77
CA ASP A 57 -17.69 -1.26 8.74
C ASP A 57 -17.42 -0.47 10.04
N SER A 58 -16.16 -0.38 10.45
CA SER A 58 -15.72 0.34 11.64
C SER A 58 -14.36 1.00 11.47
N ARG A 59 -14.05 1.98 12.34
CA ARG A 59 -12.72 2.60 12.42
C ARG A 59 -11.65 1.56 12.70
N ALA A 60 -11.93 0.64 13.63
CA ALA A 60 -11.03 -0.46 13.96
C ALA A 60 -10.70 -1.32 12.74
N MET A 61 -11.66 -1.58 11.83
CA MET A 61 -11.41 -2.33 10.61
C MET A 61 -10.49 -1.55 9.64
N ALA A 62 -10.76 -0.27 9.40
CA ALA A 62 -9.90 0.58 8.56
C ALA A 62 -8.44 0.64 9.07
N ARG A 63 -8.29 0.68 10.39
CA ARG A 63 -6.99 0.66 11.06
C ARG A 63 -6.29 -0.70 10.95
N LYS A 64 -7.03 -1.80 11.11
CA LYS A 64 -6.53 -3.17 10.85
C LYS A 64 -6.01 -3.32 9.42
N LEU A 65 -6.70 -2.77 8.42
CA LEU A 65 -6.21 -2.76 7.03
C LEU A 65 -4.91 -1.98 6.88
N THR A 66 -4.78 -0.84 7.55
CA THR A 66 -3.55 -0.03 7.53
C THR A 66 -2.37 -0.80 8.14
N PHE A 67 -2.59 -1.49 9.26
CA PHE A 67 -1.57 -2.35 9.86
C PHE A 67 -1.23 -3.57 9.03
N ALA A 68 -2.23 -4.23 8.43
CA ALA A 68 -1.99 -5.35 7.53
C ALA A 68 -1.17 -4.95 6.30
N LEU A 69 -1.42 -3.77 5.74
CA LEU A 69 -0.62 -3.23 4.64
C LEU A 69 0.81 -2.92 5.08
N ALA A 70 0.99 -2.28 6.24
CA ALA A 70 2.32 -2.00 6.79
C ALA A 70 3.13 -3.29 7.03
N ALA A 71 2.52 -4.33 7.60
CA ALA A 71 3.14 -5.64 7.77
C ALA A 71 3.51 -6.28 6.42
N SER A 72 2.61 -6.19 5.44
CA SER A 72 2.88 -6.70 4.08
C SER A 72 4.06 -5.99 3.42
N PHE A 73 4.20 -4.68 3.64
CA PHE A 73 5.34 -3.89 3.18
C PHE A 73 6.66 -4.28 3.85
N GLN A 74 6.65 -4.55 5.16
CA GLN A 74 7.82 -5.04 5.89
C GLN A 74 8.26 -6.41 5.38
N ASP A 75 7.31 -7.34 5.23
CA ASP A 75 7.56 -8.68 4.70
C ASP A 75 8.10 -8.64 3.26
N TYR A 76 7.50 -7.82 2.40
CA TYR A 76 7.96 -7.64 1.03
C TYR A 76 9.40 -7.09 0.99
N SER A 77 9.67 -6.08 1.81
CA SER A 77 10.99 -5.46 1.89
C SER A 77 12.07 -6.44 2.33
N LYS A 78 11.75 -7.31 3.30
CA LYS A 78 12.63 -8.38 3.75
C LYS A 78 12.93 -9.37 2.62
N ARG A 79 11.90 -9.85 1.90
CA ARG A 79 12.05 -10.80 0.79
C ARG A 79 12.88 -10.24 -0.37
N VAL A 80 12.67 -8.97 -0.72
CA VAL A 80 13.44 -8.31 -1.78
C VAL A 80 14.91 -8.16 -1.37
N LYS A 81 15.19 -7.79 -0.11
CA LYS A 81 16.56 -7.73 0.41
C LYS A 81 17.26 -9.10 0.42
N GLU A 82 16.56 -10.14 0.87
CA GLU A 82 17.08 -11.52 0.87
C GLU A 82 17.37 -12.01 -0.57
N ALA A 83 16.50 -11.68 -1.53
CA ALA A 83 16.71 -12.00 -2.94
C ALA A 83 17.89 -11.22 -3.57
N GLU A 84 18.14 -9.98 -3.14
CA GLU A 84 19.32 -9.20 -3.53
C GLU A 84 20.62 -9.81 -2.96
N GLU A 85 20.61 -10.31 -1.72
CA GLU A 85 21.77 -10.92 -1.05
C GLU A 85 22.11 -12.33 -1.59
N GLN A 86 21.12 -13.07 -2.09
CA GLN A 86 21.26 -14.44 -2.60
C GLN A 86 21.65 -14.54 -4.09
N GLY A 87 21.89 -13.40 -4.75
CA GLY A 87 22.67 -13.38 -6.00
C GLY A 87 21.90 -13.31 -7.33
N GLY A 88 20.79 -12.58 -7.43
CA GLY A 88 20.20 -12.35 -8.76
C GLY A 88 18.93 -11.50 -8.85
N ALA A 89 19.06 -10.17 -8.84
CA ALA A 89 18.05 -9.28 -9.40
C ALA A 89 18.62 -7.89 -9.76
N THR A 90 19.55 -7.84 -10.71
CA THR A 90 19.80 -6.61 -11.48
C THR A 90 18.66 -6.38 -12.46
N ILE A 91 17.49 -5.93 -12.00
CA ILE A 91 16.45 -5.44 -12.91
C ILE A 91 16.76 -3.99 -13.26
N GLY A 92 17.39 -3.81 -14.42
CA GLY A 92 17.57 -2.51 -15.09
C GLY A 92 18.67 -1.65 -14.47
N GLY A 93 19.83 -1.60 -15.13
CA GLY A 93 20.80 -0.55 -14.87
C GLY A 93 20.33 0.76 -15.49
N ASP A 94 20.41 1.86 -14.74
CA ASP A 94 20.41 3.20 -15.34
C ASP A 94 21.47 3.27 -16.45
N ALA A 95 21.37 4.21 -17.39
CA ALA A 95 22.40 4.49 -18.41
C ALA A 95 23.83 4.78 -17.86
N LYS A 96 24.02 4.74 -16.54
CA LYS A 96 25.28 4.84 -15.79
C LYS A 96 25.68 3.56 -15.02
N GLY A 97 25.04 2.42 -15.25
CA GLY A 97 25.43 1.13 -14.68
C GLY A 97 25.26 1.00 -13.16
N ARG A 98 24.44 1.85 -12.52
CA ARG A 98 24.12 1.72 -11.09
C ARG A 98 22.91 0.79 -10.92
N PRO A 99 22.94 -0.15 -9.95
CA PRO A 99 21.76 -0.97 -9.66
C PRO A 99 20.63 -0.06 -9.16
N LEU A 100 19.47 -0.13 -9.83
CA LEU A 100 18.24 0.51 -9.36
C LEU A 100 17.80 -0.19 -8.07
N ARG A 101 18.16 0.38 -6.91
CA ARG A 101 17.62 -0.08 -5.63
C ARG A 101 16.14 0.24 -5.60
N LYS A 102 15.29 -0.79 -5.53
CA LYS A 102 13.86 -0.60 -5.24
C LYS A 102 13.76 0.08 -3.88
N LYS A 103 13.26 1.32 -3.84
CA LYS A 103 13.04 2.03 -2.57
C LYS A 103 11.94 1.27 -1.84
N PHE A 104 12.27 0.78 -0.66
CA PHE A 104 11.37 -0.03 0.17
C PHE A 104 10.21 0.80 0.69
N ALA A 105 9.10 0.12 0.95
CA ALA A 105 7.96 0.71 1.61
C ALA A 105 8.29 0.94 3.09
N ILE A 106 8.06 2.16 3.56
CA ILE A 106 8.42 2.63 4.91
C ILE A 106 7.12 3.04 5.60
N ASP A 107 6.88 2.47 6.77
CA ASP A 107 5.88 3.03 7.69
C ASP A 107 6.44 4.32 8.28
N LEU A 108 5.78 5.45 7.99
CA LEU A 108 6.22 6.76 8.45
C LEU A 108 5.83 7.03 9.91
N ARG A 109 5.04 6.14 10.52
CA ARG A 109 4.65 6.25 11.92
C ARG A 109 5.80 5.85 12.82
N THR A 110 5.93 6.53 13.96
CA THR A 110 6.88 6.11 14.97
C THR A 110 6.39 4.85 15.68
N PRO A 111 7.28 4.05 16.28
CA PRO A 111 6.88 2.90 17.09
C PRO A 111 5.88 3.26 18.19
N GLU A 112 5.98 4.47 18.75
CA GLU A 112 5.07 4.97 19.78
C GLU A 112 3.67 5.23 19.23
N GLU A 113 3.56 5.83 18.04
CA GLU A 113 2.27 6.04 17.35
C GLU A 113 1.61 4.71 17.00
N ILE A 114 2.39 3.72 16.57
CA ILE A 114 1.90 2.36 16.32
C ILE A 114 1.40 1.71 17.62
N GLN A 115 2.13 1.87 18.72
CA GLN A 115 1.76 1.28 20.01
C GLN A 115 0.51 1.93 20.61
N GLN A 116 0.43 3.26 20.57
CA GLN A 116 -0.79 4.00 20.93
C GLN A 116 -1.96 3.52 20.08
N ASP A 117 -1.71 3.33 18.79
CA ASP A 117 -2.75 2.94 17.87
C ASP A 117 -3.34 1.55 18.17
N ILE A 118 -2.50 0.63 18.65
CA ILE A 118 -2.87 -0.72 19.11
C ILE A 118 -3.62 -0.65 20.45
N THR A 119 -3.15 0.14 21.40
CA THR A 119 -3.81 0.28 22.72
C THR A 119 -5.20 0.91 22.61
N GLU A 120 -5.40 1.85 21.69
CA GLU A 120 -6.73 2.39 21.37
C GLU A 120 -7.68 1.32 20.79
N GLN A 121 -7.17 0.31 20.05
CA GLN A 121 -8.01 -0.78 19.56
C GLN A 121 -8.46 -1.73 20.67
N GLU A 122 -7.61 -1.96 21.69
CA GLU A 122 -7.92 -2.88 22.80
C GLU A 122 -8.92 -2.26 23.79
N THR A 123 -9.01 -0.93 23.86
CA THR A 123 -9.86 -0.22 24.82
C THR A 123 -11.26 0.13 24.27
N GLU A 124 -11.50 -0.03 22.97
CA GLU A 124 -12.81 0.14 22.32
C GLU A 124 -13.65 -1.17 22.26
N ALA A 125 -13.20 -2.27 22.88
CA ALA A 125 -13.86 -3.58 22.86
C ALA A 125 -14.72 -3.86 24.10
#